data_AF-A0A0R3X9H0-F1
#
_entry.id   AF-A0A0R3X9H0-F1
#
_cell.length_a   1.000
_cell.length_b   1.000
_cell.length_c   1.000
_cell.angle_alpha   90.00
_cell.angle_beta   90.00
_cell.angle_gamma   90.00
#
_symmetry.space_group_name_H-M   'P 1'
#
loop_
_entity.id
_entity.type
_entity.pdbx_description
1 polymer ?
#
loop_
_entity_poly.entity_id
_entity_poly.type
_entity_poly.pdbx_seq_one_letter_code
_entity_poly.pdbx_strand_id
1 'polypeptide(L)'
;MSYYVDIATSVGESAKEQAALVREAFQLCLNIMQMSRKYSKPSPLEMAKIMQPLSFKLFEIAEVANRNKSHIFYQPLLTISDSVSILSWINMSCSAIFVKDVENATKVSANSTTQMYRESMPLYAEWMRAWLRVIGSLRELVCDFYPVGLIWQPSGFAQPPPAPPRISAPMHLELNSDGASITSNTSSRPEWKRKDGGKIFNRDALLNDIVRTRLVHLKHVEGFSYES
;
A
#
# COMPACT_ATOMS: atom_id res chain seq x y z
N MET A 1 -0.16 9.93 15.34
CA MET A 1 0.44 8.57 15.29
C MET A 1 0.83 8.08 16.68
N SER A 2 1.74 8.72 17.42
CA SER A 2 2.16 8.26 18.77
C SER A 2 0.98 7.94 19.68
N TYR A 3 0.09 8.91 19.88
CA TYR A 3 -1.11 8.73 20.70
C TYR A 3 -1.98 7.52 20.28
N TYR A 4 -2.14 7.27 18.98
CA TYR A 4 -2.88 6.11 18.49
C TYR A 4 -2.20 4.78 18.88
N VAL A 5 -0.87 4.71 18.79
CA VAL A 5 -0.09 3.53 19.17
C VAL A 5 -0.14 3.29 20.69
N ASP A 6 -0.07 4.37 21.48
CA ASP A 6 -0.14 4.30 22.94
C ASP A 6 -1.50 3.77 23.41
N ILE A 7 -2.59 4.28 22.83
CA ILE A 7 -3.95 3.79 23.10
C ILE A 7 -4.12 2.34 22.62
N ALA A 8 -3.63 2.00 21.43
CA ALA A 8 -3.72 0.62 20.91
C ALA A 8 -3.01 -0.39 21.83
N THR A 9 -1.89 0.00 22.44
CA THR A 9 -1.16 -0.81 23.42
C THR A 9 -2.00 -1.07 24.67
N SER A 10 -2.83 -0.10 25.07
CA SER A 10 -3.73 -0.22 26.21
C SER A 10 -4.97 -1.07 25.90
N VAL A 11 -5.38 -1.14 24.63
CA VAL A 11 -6.56 -1.92 24.18
C VAL A 11 -6.30 -3.43 24.26
N GLY A 12 -5.14 -3.89 23.83
CA GLY A 12 -4.78 -5.31 23.86
C GLY A 12 -3.73 -5.71 22.83
N GLU A 13 -3.33 -6.98 22.84
CA GLU A 13 -2.23 -7.48 22.00
C GLU A 13 -2.50 -7.37 20.50
N SER A 14 -3.68 -7.77 20.02
CA SER A 14 -4.03 -7.65 18.59
C SER A 14 -4.03 -6.19 18.11
N ALA A 15 -4.51 -5.26 18.95
CA ALA A 15 -4.50 -3.83 18.64
C ALA A 15 -3.07 -3.27 18.61
N LYS A 16 -2.22 -3.66 19.58
CA LYS A 16 -0.80 -3.33 19.64
C LYS A 16 -0.04 -3.84 18.41
N GLU A 17 -0.25 -5.10 18.03
CA GLU A 17 0.34 -5.72 16.84
C GLU A 17 -0.04 -4.94 15.58
N GLN A 18 -1.35 -4.69 15.38
CA GLN A 18 -1.83 -3.93 14.23
C GLN A 18 -1.24 -2.51 14.19
N ALA A 19 -1.18 -1.82 15.34
CA ALA A 19 -0.65 -0.46 15.41
C ALA A 19 0.85 -0.40 15.08
N ALA A 20 1.64 -1.43 15.45
CA ALA A 20 3.04 -1.53 15.08
C ALA A 20 3.21 -1.65 13.55
N LEU A 21 2.42 -2.52 12.91
CA LEU A 21 2.42 -2.70 11.45
C LEU A 21 1.96 -1.42 10.72
N VAL A 22 0.92 -0.75 11.23
CA VAL A 22 0.47 0.54 10.71
C VAL A 22 1.59 1.57 10.77
N ARG A 23 2.32 1.66 11.89
CA ARG A 23 3.46 2.59 12.02
C ARG A 23 4.55 2.29 10.98
N GLU A 24 4.87 1.02 10.74
CA GLU A 24 5.81 0.63 9.68
C GLU A 24 5.32 1.03 8.28
N ALA A 25 4.03 0.83 7.98
CA ALA A 25 3.43 1.23 6.71
C ALA A 25 3.53 2.76 6.48
N PHE A 26 3.29 3.56 7.52
CA PHE A 26 3.50 5.02 7.46
C PHE A 26 4.97 5.38 7.21
N GLN A 27 5.91 4.65 7.82
CA GLN A 27 7.34 4.88 7.59
C GLN A 27 7.74 4.56 6.14
N LEU A 28 7.22 3.47 5.57
CA LEU A 28 7.45 3.14 4.16
C LEU A 28 6.89 4.22 3.22
N CYS A 29 5.68 4.71 3.51
CA CYS A 29 5.08 5.82 2.77
C CYS A 29 5.95 7.09 2.84
N LEU A 30 6.44 7.44 4.03
CA LEU A 30 7.36 8.57 4.23
C LEU A 30 8.66 8.40 3.44
N ASN A 31 9.24 7.19 3.43
CA ASN A 31 10.45 6.91 2.66
C ASN A 31 10.22 7.16 1.15
N ILE A 32 9.05 6.78 0.62
CA ILE A 32 8.68 7.03 -0.78
C ILE A 32 8.53 8.54 -1.04
N MET A 33 7.90 9.28 -0.13
CA MET A 33 7.83 10.74 -0.22
C MET A 33 9.22 11.40 -0.20
N GLN A 34 10.14 10.89 0.60
CA GLN A 34 11.51 11.38 0.65
C GLN A 34 12.29 11.05 -0.63
N MET A 35 12.05 9.88 -1.23
CA MET A 35 12.60 9.54 -2.53
C MET A 35 12.11 10.49 -3.62
N SER A 36 10.82 10.81 -3.65
CA SER A 36 10.27 11.69 -4.68
C SER A 36 10.86 13.10 -4.65
N ARG A 37 11.32 13.56 -3.48
CA ARG A 37 12.04 14.84 -3.31
C ARG A 37 13.48 14.83 -3.83
N LYS A 38 14.07 13.67 -4.04
CA LYS A 38 15.49 13.52 -4.44
C LYS A 38 15.65 13.01 -5.87
N TYR A 39 14.66 12.26 -6.36
CA TYR A 39 14.78 11.47 -7.57
C TYR A 39 13.68 11.78 -8.57
N SER A 40 13.97 11.54 -9.84
CA SER A 40 12.97 11.60 -10.91
C SER A 40 11.92 10.50 -10.76
N LYS A 41 10.72 10.72 -11.32
CA LYS A 41 9.65 9.73 -11.31
C LYS A 41 10.12 8.40 -11.94
N PRO A 42 10.05 7.27 -11.23
CA PRO A 42 10.43 5.96 -11.78
C PRO A 42 9.51 5.54 -12.93
N SER A 43 9.99 4.58 -13.73
CA SER A 43 9.10 3.87 -14.66
C SER A 43 7.98 3.12 -13.90
N PRO A 44 6.85 2.80 -14.55
CA PRO A 44 5.77 2.05 -13.90
C PRO A 44 6.23 0.73 -13.26
N LEU A 45 7.18 0.02 -13.90
CA LEU A 45 7.73 -1.23 -13.40
C LEU A 45 8.57 -1.03 -12.13
N GLU A 46 9.38 0.01 -12.07
CA GLU A 46 10.18 0.35 -10.89
C GLU A 46 9.30 0.87 -9.75
N MET A 47 8.29 1.68 -10.09
CA MET A 47 7.31 2.15 -9.11
C MET A 47 6.58 0.97 -8.46
N ALA A 48 6.19 -0.05 -9.22
CA ALA A 48 5.59 -1.26 -8.66
C ALA A 48 6.51 -1.97 -7.64
N LYS A 49 7.82 -2.05 -7.92
CA LYS A 49 8.81 -2.60 -6.99
C LYS A 49 8.98 -1.74 -5.74
N ILE A 50 9.02 -0.42 -5.89
CA ILE A 50 9.11 0.55 -4.79
C ILE A 50 7.87 0.45 -3.87
N MET A 51 6.70 0.22 -4.45
CA MET A 51 5.44 0.10 -3.71
C MET A 51 5.27 -1.27 -3.03
N GLN A 52 5.97 -2.30 -3.48
CA GLN A 52 5.79 -3.68 -3.03
C GLN A 52 5.89 -3.84 -1.49
N PRO A 53 6.88 -3.26 -0.79
CA PRO A 53 6.94 -3.36 0.67
C PRO A 53 5.72 -2.77 1.36
N LEU A 54 5.20 -1.63 0.87
CA LEU A 54 3.99 -1.01 1.42
C LEU A 54 2.79 -1.93 1.20
N SER A 55 2.62 -2.47 -0.01
CA SER A 55 1.55 -3.42 -0.32
C SER A 55 1.56 -4.64 0.61
N PHE A 56 2.74 -5.20 0.90
CA PHE A 56 2.87 -6.31 1.84
C PHE A 56 2.49 -5.92 3.27
N LYS A 57 2.89 -4.73 3.73
CA LYS A 57 2.50 -4.25 5.06
C LYS A 57 0.99 -4.05 5.18
N LEU A 58 0.34 -3.52 4.14
CA LEU A 58 -1.13 -3.39 4.13
C LEU A 58 -1.82 -4.76 4.20
N PHE A 59 -1.27 -5.78 3.54
CA PHE A 59 -1.76 -7.14 3.65
C PHE A 59 -1.60 -7.71 5.07
N GLU A 60 -0.43 -7.56 5.70
CA GLU A 60 -0.21 -8.03 7.08
C GLU A 60 -1.18 -7.37 8.08
N ILE A 61 -1.46 -6.07 7.92
CA ILE A 61 -2.45 -5.37 8.74
C ILE A 61 -3.84 -6.00 8.58
N ALA A 62 -4.25 -6.32 7.35
CA ALA A 62 -5.52 -7.00 7.09
C ALA A 62 -5.57 -8.40 7.73
N GLU A 63 -4.47 -9.13 7.72
CA GLU A 63 -4.38 -10.46 8.35
C GLU A 63 -4.59 -10.41 9.87
N VAL A 64 -4.13 -9.36 10.56
CA VAL A 64 -4.43 -9.20 12.00
C VAL A 64 -5.94 -9.19 12.24
N ALA A 65 -6.70 -8.44 11.44
CA ALA A 65 -8.16 -8.43 11.55
C ALA A 65 -8.76 -9.81 11.21
N ASN A 66 -8.30 -10.45 10.13
CA ASN A 66 -8.80 -11.75 9.69
C ASN A 66 -8.61 -12.86 10.74
N ARG A 67 -7.48 -12.88 11.44
CA ARG A 67 -7.21 -13.86 12.51
C ARG A 67 -8.10 -13.65 13.74
N ASN A 68 -8.65 -12.45 13.91
CA ASN A 68 -9.48 -12.06 15.05
C ASN A 68 -10.99 -12.03 14.70
N LYS A 69 -11.44 -12.71 13.63
CA LYS A 69 -12.85 -12.69 13.15
C LYS A 69 -13.90 -13.08 14.19
N SER A 70 -13.57 -13.99 15.10
CA SER A 70 -14.46 -14.42 16.19
C SER A 70 -14.37 -13.52 17.43
N HIS A 71 -13.45 -12.55 17.46
CA HIS A 71 -13.23 -11.68 18.60
C HIS A 71 -14.15 -10.46 18.54
N ILE A 72 -14.60 -9.97 19.70
CA ILE A 72 -15.37 -8.72 19.81
C ILE A 72 -14.61 -7.49 19.28
N PHE A 73 -13.30 -7.60 19.02
CA PHE A 73 -12.47 -6.51 18.48
C PHE A 73 -12.32 -6.56 16.96
N TYR A 74 -12.97 -7.53 16.30
CA TYR A 74 -12.90 -7.69 14.85
C TYR A 74 -13.30 -6.41 14.11
N GLN A 75 -14.41 -5.77 14.48
CA GLN A 75 -14.95 -4.63 13.74
C GLN A 75 -14.03 -3.38 13.80
N PRO A 76 -13.49 -2.97 14.97
CA PRO A 76 -12.43 -1.96 15.03
C PRO A 76 -11.19 -2.32 14.19
N LEU A 77 -10.68 -3.54 14.33
CA LEU A 77 -9.49 -4.01 13.60
C LEU A 77 -9.73 -3.97 12.09
N LEU A 78 -10.88 -4.45 11.62
CA LEU A 78 -11.29 -4.43 10.22
C LEU A 78 -11.38 -2.99 9.68
N THR A 79 -11.99 -2.09 10.45
CA THR A 79 -12.12 -0.67 10.07
C THR A 79 -10.74 -0.05 9.85
N ILE A 80 -9.77 -0.32 10.72
CA ILE A 80 -8.40 0.16 10.59
C ILE A 80 -7.71 -0.48 9.37
N SER A 81 -7.88 -1.79 9.17
CA SER A 81 -7.31 -2.52 8.03
C SER A 81 -7.82 -2.03 6.68
N ASP A 82 -9.11 -1.70 6.58
CA ASP A 82 -9.69 -1.18 5.34
C ASP A 82 -9.21 0.25 5.07
N SER A 83 -9.18 1.08 6.11
CA SER A 83 -8.85 2.50 5.99
C SER A 83 -7.35 2.80 5.86
N VAL A 84 -6.46 1.91 6.31
CA VAL A 84 -5.00 2.10 6.11
C VAL A 84 -4.61 2.09 4.62
N SER A 85 -5.48 1.57 3.75
CA SER A 85 -5.35 1.69 2.30
C SER A 85 -5.22 3.14 1.81
N ILE A 86 -5.61 4.14 2.63
CA ILE A 86 -5.36 5.56 2.39
C ILE A 86 -3.89 5.85 2.04
N LEU A 87 -2.93 5.09 2.55
CA LEU A 87 -1.51 5.24 2.24
C LEU A 87 -1.18 5.00 0.77
N SER A 88 -2.08 4.37 0.01
CA SER A 88 -1.95 4.15 -1.44
C SER A 88 -2.06 5.43 -2.26
N TRP A 89 -2.40 6.57 -1.63
CA TRP A 89 -2.51 7.88 -2.29
C TRP A 89 -1.24 8.27 -3.07
N ILE A 90 -0.07 7.79 -2.63
CA ILE A 90 1.24 8.07 -3.23
C ILE A 90 1.36 7.60 -4.69
N ASN A 91 0.50 6.66 -5.10
CA ASN A 91 0.45 6.14 -6.46
C ASN A 91 -0.83 6.56 -7.22
N MET A 92 -1.57 7.55 -6.70
CA MET A 92 -2.79 8.08 -7.32
C MET A 92 -2.52 9.41 -8.03
N SER A 93 -3.18 9.64 -9.16
CA SER A 93 -3.14 10.93 -9.89
C SER A 93 -4.17 11.95 -9.40
N CYS A 94 -5.15 11.51 -8.61
CA CYS A 94 -6.18 12.36 -7.99
C CYS A 94 -6.18 12.15 -6.46
N SER A 95 -5.03 12.33 -5.82
CA SER A 95 -4.84 11.93 -4.42
C SER A 95 -5.79 12.62 -3.46
N ALA A 96 -6.12 13.91 -3.65
CA ALA A 96 -7.08 14.62 -2.79
C ALA A 96 -8.47 13.99 -2.79
N ILE A 97 -8.97 13.55 -3.96
CA ILE A 97 -10.27 12.89 -4.08
C ILE A 97 -10.21 11.54 -3.36
N PHE A 98 -9.17 10.75 -3.66
CA PHE A 98 -8.97 9.44 -3.07
C PHE A 98 -8.93 9.47 -1.53
N VAL A 99 -8.13 10.36 -0.92
CA VAL A 99 -8.03 10.42 0.54
C VAL A 99 -9.31 10.89 1.21
N LYS A 100 -10.10 11.75 0.55
CA LYS A 100 -11.42 12.18 1.04
C LYS A 100 -12.42 11.03 1.01
N ASP A 101 -12.44 10.25 -0.05
CA ASP A 101 -13.33 9.09 -0.17
C ASP A 101 -13.02 8.04 0.90
N VAL A 102 -11.73 7.74 1.11
CA VAL A 102 -11.31 6.79 2.16
C VAL A 102 -11.63 7.34 3.55
N GLU A 103 -11.37 8.62 3.84
CA GLU A 103 -11.72 9.24 5.14
C GLU A 103 -13.23 9.17 5.38
N ASN A 104 -14.06 9.49 4.38
CA ASN A 104 -15.51 9.44 4.49
C ASN A 104 -16.01 8.02 4.78
N ALA A 105 -15.51 7.02 4.06
CA ALA A 105 -15.82 5.61 4.33
C ALA A 105 -15.38 5.19 5.74
N THR A 106 -14.19 5.63 6.16
CA THR A 106 -13.66 5.34 7.50
C THR A 106 -14.54 5.94 8.59
N LYS A 107 -15.00 7.19 8.43
CA LYS A 107 -15.90 7.86 9.38
C LYS A 107 -17.19 7.09 9.56
N VAL A 108 -17.80 6.60 8.48
CA VAL A 108 -19.03 5.81 8.55
C VAL A 108 -18.83 4.55 9.41
N SER A 109 -17.80 3.75 9.14
CA SER A 109 -17.51 2.53 9.89
C SER A 109 -17.06 2.79 11.35
N ALA A 110 -16.24 3.82 11.56
CA ALA A 110 -15.73 4.18 12.88
C ALA A 110 -16.79 4.79 13.79
N ASN A 111 -17.76 5.54 13.24
CA ASN A 111 -18.87 6.10 14.01
C ASN A 111 -19.78 4.99 14.55
N SER A 112 -20.10 3.98 13.73
CA SER A 112 -20.86 2.79 14.16
C SER A 112 -20.15 2.06 15.31
N THR A 113 -18.84 1.86 15.18
CA THR A 113 -18.00 1.24 16.22
C THR A 113 -17.97 2.08 17.50
N THR A 114 -17.79 3.39 17.38
CA THR A 114 -17.74 4.32 18.52
C THR A 114 -19.06 4.36 19.27
N GLN A 115 -20.20 4.30 18.57
CA GLN A 115 -21.52 4.26 19.18
C GLN A 115 -21.75 2.95 19.95
N MET A 116 -21.36 1.82 19.36
CA MET A 116 -21.50 0.49 19.98
C MET A 116 -20.72 0.37 21.31
N TYR A 117 -19.52 0.97 21.39
CA TYR A 117 -18.62 0.81 22.54
C TYR A 117 -18.58 2.01 23.48
N ARG A 118 -19.33 3.08 23.23
CA ARG A 118 -19.29 4.34 24.01
C ARG A 118 -19.48 4.12 25.51
N GLU A 119 -20.45 3.28 25.90
CA GLU A 119 -20.87 3.11 27.30
C GLU A 119 -20.20 1.90 27.94
N SER A 120 -20.07 0.80 27.19
CA SER A 120 -19.52 -0.46 27.68
C SER A 120 -17.99 -0.51 27.67
N MET A 121 -17.35 0.21 26.75
CA MET A 121 -15.96 -0.02 26.34
C MET A 121 -15.28 1.31 25.90
N PRO A 122 -15.15 2.30 26.80
CA PRO A 122 -14.73 3.65 26.45
C PRO A 122 -13.32 3.74 25.84
N LEU A 123 -12.42 2.83 26.21
CA LEU A 123 -11.06 2.76 25.65
C LEU A 123 -11.06 2.43 24.14
N TYR A 124 -12.00 1.61 23.68
CA TYR A 124 -12.14 1.22 22.27
C TYR A 124 -12.71 2.37 21.44
N ALA A 125 -13.70 3.06 22.01
CA ALA A 125 -14.21 4.29 21.43
C ALA A 125 -13.10 5.35 21.28
N GLU A 126 -12.22 5.48 22.27
CA GLU A 126 -11.07 6.39 22.18
C GLU A 126 -10.02 5.93 21.16
N TRP A 127 -9.76 4.64 21.05
CA TRP A 127 -8.87 4.09 20.04
C TRP A 127 -9.33 4.43 18.61
N MET A 128 -10.62 4.27 18.33
CA MET A 128 -11.19 4.64 17.03
C MET A 128 -11.13 6.15 16.77
N ARG A 129 -11.34 6.99 17.79
CA ARG A 129 -11.15 8.45 17.66
C ARG A 129 -9.69 8.81 17.38
N ALA A 130 -8.75 8.16 18.06
CA ALA A 130 -7.32 8.34 17.82
C ALA A 130 -6.95 7.98 16.37
N TRP A 131 -7.52 6.89 15.85
CA TRP A 131 -7.35 6.50 14.45
C TRP A 131 -7.93 7.52 13.46
N LEU A 132 -9.14 8.02 13.70
CA LEU A 132 -9.75 9.07 12.87
C LEU A 132 -8.90 10.35 12.81
N ARG A 133 -8.23 10.73 13.92
CA ARG A 133 -7.29 11.85 13.91
C ARG A 133 -6.09 11.60 12.99
N VAL A 134 -5.57 10.37 12.94
CA VAL A 134 -4.48 9.99 12.03
C VAL A 134 -4.92 10.11 10.57
N ILE A 135 -6.09 9.56 10.24
CA ILE A 135 -6.67 9.65 8.89
C ILE A 135 -6.91 11.10 8.47
N GLY A 136 -7.51 11.90 9.35
CA GLY A 136 -7.76 13.33 9.10
C GLY A 136 -6.47 14.11 8.85
N SER A 137 -5.44 13.90 9.68
CA SER A 137 -4.13 14.55 9.51
C SER A 137 -3.47 14.20 8.18
N LEU A 138 -3.57 12.93 7.75
CA LEU A 138 -3.04 12.52 6.45
C LEU A 138 -3.84 13.14 5.30
N ARG A 139 -5.17 13.18 5.41
CA ARG A 139 -6.02 13.82 4.39
C ARG A 139 -5.66 15.30 4.23
N GLU A 140 -5.48 16.02 5.33
CA GLU A 140 -5.08 17.44 5.32
C GLU A 140 -3.73 17.61 4.61
N LEU A 141 -2.71 16.85 5.01
CA LEU A 141 -1.40 16.85 4.37
C LEU A 141 -1.49 16.59 2.84
N VAL A 142 -2.27 15.60 2.41
CA VAL A 142 -2.40 15.29 0.99
C VAL A 142 -3.18 16.36 0.23
N CYS A 143 -4.25 16.91 0.81
CA CYS A 143 -5.03 17.96 0.16
C CYS A 143 -4.24 19.25 0.01
N ASP A 144 -3.45 19.62 1.02
CA ASP A 144 -2.73 20.89 1.06
C ASP A 144 -1.48 20.87 0.16
N PHE A 145 -0.76 19.73 0.13
CA PHE A 145 0.55 19.66 -0.53
C PHE A 145 0.60 18.76 -1.77
N TYR A 146 -0.31 17.79 -1.89
CA TYR A 146 -0.28 16.76 -2.94
C TYR A 146 -1.64 16.50 -3.62
N PRO A 147 -2.43 17.54 -3.97
CA PRO A 147 -3.81 17.33 -4.40
C PRO A 147 -3.95 16.51 -5.70
N VAL A 148 -2.93 16.57 -6.56
CA VAL A 148 -2.86 15.90 -7.88
C VAL A 148 -1.86 14.74 -7.92
N GLY A 149 -1.46 14.22 -6.76
CA GLY A 149 -0.48 13.13 -6.69
C GLY A 149 0.85 13.52 -6.07
N LEU A 150 1.66 12.50 -5.81
CA LEU A 150 3.02 12.67 -5.31
C LEU A 150 3.89 13.37 -6.36
N ILE A 151 4.56 14.43 -5.93
CA ILE A 151 5.43 15.25 -6.78
C ILE A 151 6.85 14.66 -6.75
N TRP A 152 7.42 14.46 -7.95
CA TRP A 152 8.77 13.94 -8.17
C TRP A 152 9.69 15.03 -8.71
N GLN A 153 11.00 14.90 -8.50
CA GLN A 153 11.96 15.84 -9.08
C GLN A 153 11.97 15.76 -10.63
N PRO A 154 12.29 16.86 -11.32
CA PRO A 154 12.45 16.85 -12.77
C PRO A 154 13.57 15.93 -13.25
N SER A 155 13.45 15.47 -14.49
CA SER A 155 14.49 14.71 -15.19
C SER A 155 15.77 15.55 -15.29
N GLY A 156 16.87 15.06 -14.71
CA GLY A 156 18.15 15.80 -14.58
C GLY A 156 18.71 15.79 -13.16
N PHE A 157 17.88 15.47 -12.17
CA PHE A 157 18.33 15.07 -10.84
C PHE A 157 18.64 13.56 -10.79
N ALA A 158 19.24 13.09 -9.70
CA ALA A 158 19.62 11.69 -9.53
C ALA A 158 18.46 10.74 -9.88
N GLN A 159 18.77 9.59 -10.50
CA GLN A 159 17.78 8.53 -10.64
C GLN A 159 17.57 7.81 -9.31
N PRO A 160 16.35 7.33 -9.02
CA PRO A 160 16.12 6.54 -7.81
C PRO A 160 17.09 5.35 -7.78
N PRO A 161 17.58 4.96 -6.60
CA PRO A 161 18.54 3.87 -6.52
C PRO A 161 17.97 2.64 -7.23
N PRO A 162 18.77 1.97 -8.07
CA PRO A 162 18.33 0.75 -8.71
C PRO A 162 17.91 -0.24 -7.61
N ALA A 163 16.78 -0.92 -7.82
CA ALA A 163 16.31 -1.92 -6.88
C ALA A 163 17.45 -2.91 -6.59
N PRO A 164 17.64 -3.35 -5.33
CA PRO A 164 18.68 -4.32 -5.00
C PRO A 164 18.57 -5.53 -5.94
N PRO A 165 19.71 -6.01 -6.46
CA PRO A 165 19.70 -7.13 -7.39
C PRO A 165 18.98 -8.31 -6.74
N ARG A 166 18.09 -8.95 -7.50
CA ARG A 166 17.53 -10.24 -7.07
C ARG A 166 18.72 -11.16 -6.84
N ILE A 167 18.87 -11.71 -5.64
CA ILE A 167 19.75 -12.86 -5.43
C ILE A 167 19.09 -14.00 -6.20
N SER A 168 19.51 -14.19 -7.45
CA SER A 168 19.23 -15.39 -8.21
C SER A 168 20.07 -16.51 -7.62
N ALA A 169 19.40 -17.54 -7.11
CA ALA A 169 20.02 -18.84 -6.83
C ALA A 169 20.62 -19.43 -8.14
N PRO A 170 21.64 -20.32 -8.06
CA PRO A 170 22.68 -20.43 -9.06
C PRO A 170 22.33 -21.26 -10.32
N MET A 171 23.06 -20.88 -11.38
CA MET A 171 23.27 -21.44 -12.72
C MET A 171 22.72 -22.84 -13.07
N HIS A 172 22.09 -22.93 -14.24
CA HIS A 172 22.38 -24.02 -15.19
C HIS A 172 22.85 -23.41 -16.52
N LEU A 173 24.05 -23.82 -16.93
CA LEU A 173 24.69 -23.51 -18.21
C LEU A 173 23.96 -24.28 -19.32
N GLU A 174 23.75 -23.69 -20.49
CA GLU A 174 24.05 -24.36 -21.76
C GLU A 174 24.05 -23.38 -22.95
N LEU A 175 25.11 -23.55 -23.75
CA LEU A 175 25.48 -22.94 -25.05
C LEU A 175 24.49 -23.45 -26.14
N ASN A 176 24.18 -22.83 -27.29
CA ASN A 176 25.00 -22.12 -28.28
C ASN A 176 24.11 -21.53 -29.42
N SER A 177 24.68 -20.54 -30.14
CA SER A 177 24.57 -20.04 -31.55
C SER A 177 23.27 -20.23 -32.39
N ASP A 178 22.81 -19.30 -33.26
CA ASP A 178 23.50 -18.55 -34.33
C ASP A 178 22.64 -17.36 -34.87
N GLY A 179 23.29 -16.37 -35.52
CA GLY A 179 22.72 -15.78 -36.75
C GLY A 179 22.38 -14.27 -36.85
N ALA A 180 23.41 -13.45 -37.18
CA ALA A 180 23.43 -12.33 -38.16
C ALA A 180 22.56 -11.04 -38.07
N SER A 181 23.28 -9.91 -38.16
CA SER A 181 22.99 -8.46 -38.30
C SER A 181 22.20 -8.05 -39.59
N ILE A 182 21.56 -6.86 -39.79
CA ILE A 182 22.08 -5.46 -39.96
C ILE A 182 20.91 -4.43 -40.24
N THR A 183 20.96 -3.21 -39.63
CA THR A 183 20.43 -1.83 -39.99
C THR A 183 18.92 -1.57 -40.24
N SER A 184 18.30 -0.37 -40.16
CA SER A 184 18.68 1.07 -40.08
C SER A 184 17.52 1.95 -39.55
N ASN A 185 17.86 3.13 -39.02
CA ASN A 185 17.06 4.30 -38.60
C ASN A 185 15.89 4.74 -39.54
N THR A 186 14.81 5.28 -38.95
CA THR A 186 14.34 6.68 -39.17
C THR A 186 13.19 7.08 -38.23
N SER A 187 13.18 8.37 -37.90
CA SER A 187 12.33 9.08 -36.96
C SER A 187 10.90 9.37 -37.43
N SER A 188 9.93 9.33 -36.51
CA SER A 188 8.72 10.19 -36.53
C SER A 188 8.08 10.26 -35.14
N ARG A 189 7.85 11.49 -34.66
CA ARG A 189 7.36 11.85 -33.31
C ARG A 189 5.82 11.75 -33.26
N PRO A 190 5.21 11.07 -32.27
CA PRO A 190 3.75 11.10 -32.10
C PRO A 190 3.30 12.08 -30.99
N GLU A 191 2.26 12.81 -31.35
CA GLU A 191 1.43 13.76 -30.63
C GLU A 191 0.68 13.13 -29.43
N TRP A 192 0.68 13.78 -28.26
CA TRP A 192 0.01 13.26 -27.06
C TRP A 192 -1.50 13.55 -27.08
N LYS A 193 -2.31 12.58 -27.51
CA LYS A 193 -3.75 12.53 -27.15
C LYS A 193 -3.91 11.78 -25.83
N ARG A 194 -4.49 12.44 -24.82
CA ARG A 194 -4.89 11.77 -23.57
C ARG A 194 -5.99 10.76 -23.88
N LYS A 195 -5.70 9.48 -23.61
CA LYS A 195 -6.71 8.42 -23.56
C LYS A 195 -7.15 8.30 -22.11
N ASP A 196 -8.35 8.78 -21.81
CA ASP A 196 -9.00 8.59 -20.51
C ASP A 196 -9.42 7.12 -20.39
N GLY A 197 -8.45 6.27 -20.06
CA GLY A 197 -8.67 4.89 -19.67
C GLY A 197 -8.92 4.85 -18.16
N GLY A 198 -10.12 5.26 -17.75
CA GLY A 198 -10.57 5.16 -16.36
C GLY A 198 -10.55 3.72 -15.88
N LYS A 199 -9.42 3.26 -15.33
CA LYS A 199 -9.40 2.12 -14.43
C LYS A 199 -9.81 2.64 -13.05
N ILE A 200 -11.10 2.52 -12.77
CA ILE A 200 -11.63 2.61 -11.41
C ILE A 200 -10.85 1.60 -10.57
N PHE A 201 -10.25 2.08 -9.47
CA PHE A 201 -9.50 1.23 -8.55
C PHE A 201 -10.45 0.23 -7.92
N ASN A 202 -10.26 -1.05 -8.23
CA ASN A 202 -11.00 -2.15 -7.62
C ASN A 202 -10.09 -2.79 -6.56
N ARG A 203 -10.39 -2.49 -5.29
CA ARG A 203 -9.68 -3.02 -4.12
C ARG A 203 -9.64 -4.55 -4.12
N ASP A 204 -10.76 -5.18 -4.45
CA ASP A 204 -10.85 -6.65 -4.48
C ASP A 204 -10.01 -7.22 -5.63
N ALA A 205 -9.89 -6.51 -6.75
CA ALA A 205 -8.99 -6.90 -7.83
C ALA A 205 -7.52 -6.81 -7.39
N LEU A 206 -7.13 -5.75 -6.67
CA LEU A 206 -5.77 -5.61 -6.12
C LEU A 206 -5.47 -6.71 -5.08
N LEU A 207 -6.38 -6.95 -4.15
CA LEU A 207 -6.23 -7.99 -3.14
C LEU A 207 -6.19 -9.38 -3.76
N ASN A 208 -7.05 -9.66 -4.75
CA ASN A 208 -7.03 -10.91 -5.51
C ASN A 208 -5.74 -11.07 -6.32
N ASP A 209 -5.20 -10.01 -6.90
CA ASP A 209 -3.93 -10.06 -7.65
C ASP A 209 -2.74 -10.30 -6.71
N ILE A 210 -2.73 -9.67 -5.53
CA ILE A 210 -1.74 -9.90 -4.47
C ILE A 210 -1.82 -11.36 -3.98
N VAL A 211 -3.02 -11.88 -3.70
CA VAL A 211 -3.24 -13.27 -3.26
C VAL A 211 -2.83 -14.25 -4.36
N ARG A 212 -3.17 -13.99 -5.62
CA ARG A 212 -2.81 -14.83 -6.78
C ARG A 212 -1.30 -14.83 -7.01
N THR A 213 -0.64 -13.68 -6.93
CA THR A 213 0.82 -13.57 -7.08
C THR A 213 1.56 -14.35 -5.99
N ARG A 214 1.02 -14.37 -4.76
CA ARG A 214 1.52 -15.17 -3.64
C ARG A 214 1.30 -16.67 -3.84
N LEU A 215 0.13 -17.09 -4.35
CA LEU A 215 -0.17 -18.49 -4.68
C LEU A 215 0.71 -19.05 -5.80
N VAL A 216 1.04 -18.23 -6.81
CA VAL A 216 1.96 -18.65 -7.90
C VAL A 216 3.39 -18.87 -7.37
N HIS A 217 3.81 -18.08 -6.37
CA HIS A 217 5.11 -18.28 -5.70
C HIS A 217 5.13 -19.45 -4.71
N LEU A 218 3.97 -19.93 -4.26
CA LEU A 218 3.87 -21.12 -3.40
C LEU A 218 3.72 -22.44 -4.19
N LYS A 219 3.35 -22.37 -5.47
CA LYS A 219 3.31 -23.54 -6.38
C LYS A 219 4.68 -23.99 -6.90
N HIS A 220 5.76 -23.33 -6.48
CA HIS A 220 7.15 -23.70 -6.82
C HIS A 220 7.99 -24.06 -5.58
N VAL A 221 7.32 -24.44 -4.48
CA VAL A 221 7.95 -25.20 -3.40
C VAL A 221 7.59 -26.66 -3.65
N GLU A 222 8.51 -27.42 -4.26
CA GLU A 222 8.40 -28.88 -4.26
C GLU A 222 8.31 -29.36 -2.81
N GLY A 223 7.18 -29.99 -2.45
CA GLY A 223 7.10 -30.74 -1.17
C GLY A 223 5.79 -30.70 -0.38
N PHE A 224 4.77 -29.91 -0.74
CA PHE A 224 3.47 -29.97 -0.03
C PHE A 224 2.36 -30.52 -0.92
N SER A 225 2.17 -31.84 -0.83
CA SER A 225 0.95 -32.52 -1.22
C SER A 225 -0.14 -32.22 -0.18
N TYR A 226 -1.31 -31.78 -0.64
CA TYR A 226 -2.55 -32.01 0.08
C TYR A 226 -3.31 -33.09 -0.70
N GLU A 227 -3.34 -34.29 -0.14
CA GLU A 227 -4.25 -35.34 -0.61
C GLU A 227 -5.69 -34.95 -0.26
N SER A 228 -6.50 -34.97 -1.33
CA SER A 228 -7.95 -35.21 -1.49
C SER A 228 -8.94 -34.54 -0.54
#